data_AF-A0A918G6K3-F1
#
_entry.id   AF-A0A918G6K3-F1
#
_cell.length_a   1.000
_cell.length_b   1.000
_cell.length_c   1.000
_cell.angle_alpha   90.00
_cell.angle_beta   90.00
_cell.angle_gamma   90.00
#
_symmetry.space_group_name_H-M   'P 1'
#
loop_
_entity.id
_entity.type
_entity.pdbx_description
1 polymer ?
#
loop_
_entity_poly.entity_id
_entity_poly.type
_entity_poly.pdbx_seq_one_letter_code
_entity_poly.pdbx_strand_id
1 'polypeptide(L)'
;MGTQGEASSAAVGTAPGLTVSPLPGLDGVRAAGEIGLATRGTWQRALEQAVRVDGDVHVDMSGVSFVDVDGARVLADAAGRLPEGRRLVLHRPPATLRRVLEMFWPDQPAIEVSKS
;
A
#
# COMPACT_ATOMS: atom_id res chain seq x y z
N MET A 1 -23.19 -48.70 6.30
CA MET A 1 -23.10 -47.81 5.12
C MET A 1 -23.27 -46.39 5.66
N GLY A 2 -22.27 -45.58 5.98
CA GLY A 2 -20.96 -45.41 5.35
C GLY A 2 -20.86 -43.94 4.94
N THR A 3 -20.26 -43.13 5.84
CA THR A 3 -19.63 -41.81 5.66
C THR A 3 -20.41 -40.60 5.14
N GLN A 4 -20.26 -39.53 5.91
CA GLN A 4 -20.49 -38.12 5.67
C GLN A 4 -19.54 -37.53 4.60
N GLY A 5 -19.97 -36.45 3.93
CA GLY A 5 -19.17 -35.61 3.04
C GLY A 5 -20.10 -34.83 2.10
N GLU A 6 -20.01 -33.53 1.88
CA GLU A 6 -19.00 -32.53 2.21
C GLU A 6 -19.71 -31.17 2.29
N ALA A 7 -19.12 -30.28 3.08
CA ALA A 7 -19.44 -28.86 3.06
C ALA A 7 -19.32 -28.33 1.62
N SER A 8 -20.42 -27.84 1.06
CA SER A 8 -20.32 -27.04 -0.16
C SER A 8 -19.69 -25.70 0.24
N SER A 9 -18.39 -25.61 -0.02
CA SER A 9 -17.60 -24.39 0.00
C SER A 9 -18.25 -23.37 -0.92
N ALA A 10 -19.15 -22.55 -0.36
CA ALA A 10 -19.45 -21.28 -0.96
C ALA A 10 -18.23 -20.40 -0.69
N ALA A 11 -17.33 -20.30 -1.67
CA ALA A 11 -16.42 -19.19 -1.75
C ALA A 11 -17.27 -17.91 -1.80
N VAL A 12 -17.58 -17.36 -0.62
CA VAL A 12 -17.99 -15.99 -0.48
C VAL A 12 -16.89 -15.20 -1.18
N GLY A 13 -17.21 -14.56 -2.31
CA GLY A 13 -16.29 -13.65 -2.95
C GLY A 13 -15.92 -12.60 -1.92
N THR A 14 -14.78 -12.77 -1.26
CA THR A 14 -14.31 -11.86 -0.22
C THR A 14 -14.17 -10.51 -0.90
N ALA A 15 -14.91 -9.51 -0.42
CA ALA A 15 -14.77 -8.15 -0.90
C ALA A 15 -13.29 -7.74 -0.86
N PRO A 16 -12.78 -6.98 -1.84
CA PRO A 16 -11.38 -6.60 -1.87
C PRO A 16 -10.99 -5.95 -0.54
N GLY A 17 -10.03 -6.58 0.14
CA GLY A 17 -9.59 -6.21 1.46
C GLY A 17 -8.19 -5.59 1.42
N LEU A 18 -7.95 -4.65 2.34
CA LEU A 18 -6.63 -4.08 2.60
C LEU A 18 -6.33 -4.19 4.08
N THR A 19 -5.28 -4.92 4.41
CA THR A 19 -4.70 -4.94 5.76
C THR A 19 -3.52 -4.00 5.80
N VAL A 20 -3.46 -3.16 6.82
CA VAL A 20 -2.30 -2.31 7.11
C VAL A 20 -1.86 -2.54 8.54
N SER A 21 -0.57 -2.77 8.73
CA SER A 21 0.05 -2.98 10.04
C SER A 21 1.33 -2.15 10.17
N PRO A 22 1.84 -1.89 11.39
CA PRO A 22 3.17 -1.32 11.57
C PRO A 22 4.25 -2.13 10.85
N LEU A 23 5.29 -1.46 10.37
CA LEU A 23 6.47 -2.11 9.76
C LEU A 23 7.53 -2.39 10.85
N PRO A 24 7.83 -3.66 11.18
CA PRO A 24 8.79 -3.94 12.25
C PRO A 24 10.19 -3.40 11.93
N GLY A 25 10.76 -2.62 12.85
CA GLY A 25 12.13 -2.11 12.76
C GLY A 25 12.33 -0.86 11.90
N LEU A 26 11.27 -0.31 11.32
CA LEU A 26 11.30 0.93 10.51
C LEU A 26 10.07 1.79 10.82
N ASP A 27 10.21 3.11 10.70
CA ASP A 27 9.09 4.02 10.85
C ASP A 27 8.20 3.97 9.62
N GLY A 28 7.04 3.30 9.74
CA GLY A 28 6.09 3.16 8.64
C GLY A 28 5.16 1.96 8.74
N VAL A 29 4.69 1.50 7.58
CA VAL A 29 3.61 0.52 7.49
C VAL A 29 3.89 -0.60 6.49
N ARG A 30 3.31 -1.77 6.73
CA ARG A 30 3.17 -2.84 5.76
C ARG A 30 1.72 -2.90 5.27
N ALA A 31 1.54 -2.95 3.96
CA ALA A 31 0.25 -3.10 3.31
C ALA A 31 0.15 -4.48 2.62
N ALA A 32 -1.02 -5.11 2.70
CA ALA A 32 -1.33 -6.36 2.01
C ALA A 32 -2.78 -6.42 1.53
N GLY A 33 -3.00 -6.94 0.33
CA GLY A 33 -4.30 -7.00 -0.36
C GLY A 33 -4.39 -6.02 -1.54
N GLU A 34 -5.55 -5.41 -1.72
CA GLU A 34 -5.83 -4.54 -2.87
C GLU A 34 -6.01 -3.09 -2.45
N ILE A 35 -5.39 -2.17 -3.19
CA ILE A 35 -5.55 -0.72 -3.02
C ILE A 35 -6.40 -0.19 -4.17
N GLY A 36 -7.67 0.11 -3.89
CA GLY A 36 -8.56 0.71 -4.85
C GLY A 36 -9.75 1.39 -4.20
N LEU A 37 -10.80 1.68 -4.97
CA LEU A 37 -11.97 2.42 -4.50
C LEU A 37 -12.56 1.89 -3.18
N ALA A 38 -12.70 0.57 -3.04
CA ALA A 38 -13.28 -0.07 -1.85
C ALA A 38 -12.41 0.07 -0.58
N THR A 39 -11.09 0.15 -0.74
CA THR A 39 -10.10 0.15 0.35
C THR A 39 -9.45 1.52 0.56
N ARG A 40 -9.82 2.52 -0.25
CA ARG A 40 -9.26 3.88 -0.25
C ARG A 40 -9.23 4.54 1.11
N GLY A 41 -10.33 4.46 1.87
CA GLY A 41 -10.41 5.07 3.19
C GLY A 41 -9.42 4.47 4.20
N THR A 42 -9.14 3.16 4.10
CA THR A 42 -8.11 2.50 4.94
C THR A 42 -6.72 2.94 4.51
N TRP A 43 -6.47 3.02 3.19
CA TRP A 43 -5.19 3.45 2.65
C TRP A 43 -4.84 4.90 3.01
N GLN A 44 -5.80 5.82 2.85
CA GLN A 44 -5.64 7.23 3.24
C GLN A 44 -5.31 7.38 4.72
N ARG A 45 -6.11 6.76 5.60
CA ARG A 45 -5.89 6.83 7.05
C ARG A 45 -4.52 6.28 7.45
N ALA A 46 -4.07 5.20 6.82
CA ALA A 46 -2.77 4.62 7.10
C ALA A 46 -1.62 5.58 6.73
N LEU A 47 -1.65 6.15 5.52
CA LEU A 47 -0.63 7.09 5.07
C LEU A 47 -0.64 8.38 5.88
N GLU A 48 -1.82 8.91 6.23
CA GLU A 48 -1.95 10.09 7.09
C GLU A 48 -1.34 9.89 8.48
N GLN A 49 -1.42 8.68 9.02
CA GLN A 49 -0.76 8.33 10.27
C GLN A 49 0.74 8.15 10.08
N ALA A 50 1.15 7.46 9.01
CA ALA A 50 2.56 7.17 8.74
C ALA A 50 3.39 8.45 8.52
N VAL A 51 2.84 9.47 7.84
CA VAL A 51 3.58 10.73 7.59
C VAL A 51 3.75 11.62 8.82
N ARG A 52 3.16 11.26 9.98
CA ARG A 52 3.32 12.01 11.24
C ARG A 52 4.54 11.61 12.06
N VAL A 53 5.17 10.48 11.74
CA VAL A 53 6.42 10.05 12.39
C VAL A 53 7.54 11.02 12.06
N ASP A 54 8.67 10.95 12.75
CA ASP A 54 9.90 11.66 12.37
C ASP A 54 10.71 10.80 11.39
N GLY A 55 11.51 11.42 10.50
CA GLY A 55 12.37 10.68 9.57
C GLY A 55 11.68 10.11 8.32
N ASP A 56 12.34 9.22 7.60
CA ASP A 56 11.75 8.67 6.37
C ASP A 56 10.60 7.71 6.69
N VAL A 57 9.58 7.71 5.84
CA VAL A 57 8.39 6.87 5.98
C VAL A 57 8.51 5.66 5.08
N HIS A 58 8.57 4.48 5.67
CA HIS A 58 8.73 3.23 4.93
C HIS A 58 7.40 2.53 4.66
N VAL A 59 7.17 2.11 3.42
CA VAL A 59 5.95 1.40 3.03
C VAL A 59 6.33 0.07 2.38
N ASP A 60 6.10 -1.03 3.09
CA ASP A 60 6.26 -2.39 2.53
C ASP A 60 5.00 -2.83 1.82
N MET A 61 5.11 -3.03 0.51
CA MET A 61 4.01 -3.38 -0.39
C MET A 61 4.11 -4.80 -0.94
N SER A 62 4.95 -5.65 -0.34
CA SER A 62 5.13 -7.03 -0.81
C SER A 62 3.88 -7.91 -0.77
N GLY A 63 2.90 -7.57 0.07
CA GLY A 63 1.61 -8.26 0.12
C GLY A 63 0.55 -7.61 -0.77
N VAL A 64 0.87 -6.53 -1.49
CA VAL A 64 -0.09 -5.81 -2.32
C VAL A 64 -0.18 -6.47 -3.69
N SER A 65 -1.38 -6.93 -4.07
CA SER A 65 -1.63 -7.58 -5.36
C SER A 65 -2.07 -6.59 -6.45
N PHE A 66 -2.70 -5.48 -6.05
CA PHE A 66 -3.27 -4.50 -6.98
C PHE A 66 -3.25 -3.09 -6.39
N VAL A 67 -3.02 -2.10 -7.25
CA VAL A 67 -3.14 -0.66 -6.93
C VAL A 67 -3.75 0.06 -8.13
N ASP A 68 -4.85 0.79 -7.93
CA ASP A 68 -5.40 1.69 -8.94
C ASP A 68 -4.70 3.06 -8.97
N VAL A 69 -4.99 3.87 -9.99
CA VAL A 69 -4.36 5.19 -10.18
C VAL A 69 -4.68 6.15 -9.03
N ASP A 70 -5.86 6.08 -8.42
CA ASP A 70 -6.19 6.96 -7.29
C ASP A 70 -5.46 6.52 -6.01
N GLY A 71 -5.25 5.22 -5.81
CA GLY A 71 -4.38 4.69 -4.76
C GLY A 71 -2.94 5.20 -4.88
N ALA A 72 -2.42 5.27 -6.11
CA ALA A 72 -1.13 5.88 -6.40
C ALA A 72 -1.13 7.39 -6.15
N ARG A 73 -2.20 8.10 -6.53
CA ARG A 73 -2.36 9.54 -6.24
C ARG A 73 -2.34 9.81 -4.74
N VAL A 74 -3.09 9.03 -3.95
CA VAL A 74 -3.11 9.17 -2.48
C VAL A 74 -1.71 9.01 -1.87
N LEU A 75 -0.91 8.08 -2.40
CA LEU A 75 0.49 7.91 -2.00
C LEU A 75 1.34 9.11 -2.38
N ALA A 76 1.19 9.65 -3.60
CA ALA A 76 1.91 10.83 -4.05
C ALA A 76 1.55 12.10 -3.28
N ASP A 77 0.26 12.27 -2.94
CA ASP A 77 -0.23 13.35 -2.10
C ASP A 77 0.34 13.24 -0.67
N ALA A 78 0.46 12.01 -0.14
CA ALA A 78 1.06 11.79 1.18
C ALA A 78 2.56 12.13 1.18
N ALA A 79 3.30 11.69 0.15
CA ALA A 79 4.72 12.03 -0.01
C ALA A 79 4.93 13.55 -0.11
N GLY A 80 4.06 14.26 -0.85
CA GLY A 80 4.15 15.72 -0.99
C GLY A 80 3.87 16.51 0.28
N ARG A 81 3.36 15.88 1.35
CA ARG A 81 3.15 16.51 2.67
C ARG A 81 4.37 16.36 3.59
N LEU A 82 5.35 15.57 3.19
CA LEU A 82 6.56 15.39 3.99
C LEU A 82 7.38 16.70 3.98
N PRO A 83 7.99 17.07 5.12
CA PRO A 83 8.97 18.14 5.17
C PRO A 83 10.13 17.91 4.18
N GLU A 84 10.77 19.00 3.76
CA GLU A 84 11.94 18.92 2.87
C GLU A 84 13.02 17.99 3.44
N GLY A 85 13.63 17.20 2.56
CA GLY A 85 14.66 16.22 2.91
C GLY A 85 14.12 14.88 3.40
N ARG A 86 12.82 14.75 3.71
CA ARG A 86 12.19 13.49 4.09
C ARG A 86 11.59 12.76 2.89
N ARG A 87 11.59 11.43 2.97
CA ARG A 87 11.16 10.55 1.88
C ARG A 87 10.12 9.55 2.33
N LEU A 88 9.23 9.21 1.40
CA LEU A 88 8.36 8.04 1.44
C LEU A 88 9.04 6.94 0.61
N VAL A 89 9.58 5.94 1.31
CA VAL A 89 10.37 4.85 0.73
C VAL A 89 9.48 3.62 0.51
N LEU A 90 9.24 3.28 -0.75
CA LEU A 90 8.46 2.12 -1.18
C LEU A 90 9.35 0.87 -1.27
N HIS A 91 9.02 -0.13 -0.45
CA HIS A 91 9.65 -1.45 -0.49
C HIS A 91 8.77 -2.42 -1.27
N ARG A 92 9.35 -3.06 -2.30
CA ARG A 92 8.68 -4.06 -3.15
C ARG A 92 7.30 -3.60 -3.70
N PRO A 93 7.15 -2.38 -4.25
CA PRO A 93 5.89 -1.96 -4.85
C PRO A 93 5.59 -2.80 -6.10
N PRO A 94 4.30 -3.13 -6.37
CA PRO A 94 3.88 -3.78 -7.60
C PRO A 94 4.40 -3.03 -8.84
N ALA A 95 4.74 -3.76 -9.91
CA ALA A 95 5.29 -3.16 -11.13
C ALA A 95 4.34 -2.11 -11.73
N THR A 96 3.02 -2.36 -11.68
CA THR A 96 2.00 -1.41 -12.11
C THR A 96 2.08 -0.09 -11.36
N LEU A 97 2.31 -0.10 -10.04
CA LEU A 97 2.45 1.12 -9.26
C LEU A 97 3.70 1.91 -9.67
N ARG A 98 4.84 1.23 -9.88
CA ARG A 98 6.06 1.89 -10.36
C ARG A 98 5.80 2.61 -11.68
N ARG A 99 5.17 1.91 -12.64
CA ARG A 99 4.80 2.46 -13.96
C ARG A 99 3.88 3.68 -13.86
N VAL A 100 2.89 3.63 -12.97
CA VAL A 100 1.94 4.73 -12.74
C VAL A 100 2.67 5.93 -12.12
N LEU A 101 3.53 5.73 -11.13
CA LEU A 101 4.32 6.80 -10.52
C LEU A 101 5.26 7.45 -11.53
N GLU A 102 5.98 6.68 -12.34
CA GLU A 102 6.83 7.19 -13.42
C GLU A 102 6.04 8.01 -14.46
N MET A 103 4.79 7.66 -14.73
CA MET A 103 3.97 8.31 -15.76
C MET A 103 3.34 9.63 -15.27
N PHE A 104 2.87 9.67 -14.02
CA PHE A 104 2.06 10.78 -13.51
C PHE A 104 2.78 11.64 -12.47
N TRP A 105 3.80 11.11 -11.80
CA TRP A 105 4.60 11.80 -10.78
C TRP A 105 6.11 11.56 -10.95
N PRO A 106 6.68 11.74 -12.16
CA PRO A 106 8.10 11.50 -12.41
C PRO A 106 9.02 12.39 -11.56
N ASP A 107 8.56 13.60 -11.25
CA ASP A 107 9.32 14.63 -10.54
C ASP A 107 8.89 14.77 -9.08
N GLN A 108 8.40 13.70 -8.44
CA GLN A 108 8.08 13.72 -7.01
C GLN A 108 9.31 13.25 -6.19
N PRO A 109 10.19 14.17 -5.73
CA PRO A 109 11.45 13.81 -5.07
C PRO A 109 11.27 13.14 -3.71
N ALA A 110 10.09 13.32 -3.10
CA ALA A 110 9.74 12.71 -1.83
C ALA A 110 9.35 11.22 -1.96
N ILE A 111 9.22 10.67 -3.18
CA ILE A 111 9.02 9.23 -3.36
C ILE A 111 10.34 8.57 -3.75
N GLU A 112 10.71 7.54 -3.01
CA GLU A 112 11.83 6.68 -3.34
C GLU A 112 11.36 5.24 -3.47
N VAL A 113 11.77 4.53 -4.52
CA VAL A 113 11.59 3.08 -4.61
C VAL A 113 12.89 2.42 -4.15
N SER A 114 12.81 1.67 -3.05
CA SER A 114 13.97 0.96 -2.51
C SER A 114 14.51 -0.02 -3.56
N LYS A 115 15.82 0.03 -3.77
CA LYS A 115 16.54 -0.95 -4.57
C LYS A 115 16.70 -2.20 -3.70
N SER A 116 15.91 -3.24 -4.01
CA SER A 116 16.05 -4.57 -3.40
C SER A 116 17.46 -5.12 -3.54
#